data_AF-A4JWD3-F1
#
_entry.id   AF-A4JWD3-F1
#
_cell.length_a   1.000
_cell.length_b   1.000
_cell.length_c   1.000
_cell.angle_alpha   90.00
_cell.angle_beta   90.00
_cell.angle_gamma   90.00
#
_symmetry.space_group_name_H-M   'P 1'
#
loop_
_entity.id
_entity.type
_entity.pdbx_description
1 polymer ?
#
loop_
_entity_poly.entity_id
_entity_poly.type
_entity_poly.pdbx_seq_one_letter_code
_entity_poly.pdbx_strand_id
1 'polypeptide(L)'
;MNAPTPIALLEHPAAEPAVVSSVDIDAILEGSIVLSSEQRETLKISEILDAAPKGEKGDAIATITPFALGMTGEMLALLQNTYGGAVFDVKDPAGMKEAKATVSRLTKLKTSLEEAYTEWNAPIQTMTKLAREQRDHATAAILALRDPIKEQVDVQQKELDRIKNEKAVAESRRIETHQGELTKLQKLPEQFMSAPSADIEAQIRELDSFEYLTRRDWEEYMPAAQDAVRAGIETLKTHLTNAKAREELATLQAKAAAEQAERDRTAAAEAAERERVEKLRERINNIRLAPTTCIGLPAAQIERTIGKLDAVALNEFAEFETEAREAIEGARSNLSTMLEAAKDAEELAVFRAQKQRNEQAAQEAAERAEREAKEAAERKEREAREEAERIQHERDEAARIARERAEAHAELLLSLLVEAAPHVTDMDLRHRIHVAIDAAKGE
;
A
#
# COMPACT_ATOMS: atom_id res chain seq x y z
N MET A 1 -18.23 24.27 46.73
CA MET A 1 -18.67 23.48 45.56
C MET A 1 -20.17 23.28 45.73
N ASN A 2 -20.96 24.08 45.01
CA ASN A 2 -22.42 24.11 45.16
C ASN A 2 -23.06 22.91 44.48
N ALA A 3 -23.79 22.13 45.25
CA ALA A 3 -24.65 21.05 44.76
C ALA A 3 -25.87 21.65 44.02
N PRO A 4 -26.29 21.06 42.88
CA PRO A 4 -27.48 21.51 42.18
C PRO A 4 -28.76 20.95 42.86
N THR A 5 -29.70 21.86 43.09
CA THR A 5 -31.04 21.62 43.62
C THR A 5 -31.90 20.82 42.63
N PRO A 6 -32.74 19.86 43.09
CA PRO A 6 -33.65 19.12 42.22
C PRO A 6 -34.84 20.00 41.83
N ILE A 7 -35.08 20.13 40.52
CA ILE A 7 -36.27 20.78 39.96
C ILE A 7 -37.43 19.79 40.06
N ALA A 8 -38.44 20.17 40.84
CA ALA A 8 -39.70 19.45 40.94
C ALA A 8 -40.42 19.45 39.58
N LEU A 9 -40.65 18.26 39.04
CA LEU A 9 -41.56 18.02 37.94
C LEU A 9 -42.98 18.37 38.42
N LEU A 10 -43.51 19.50 37.99
CA LEU A 10 -44.93 19.81 38.10
C LEU A 10 -45.67 18.95 37.07
N GLU A 11 -46.37 17.93 37.58
CA GLU A 11 -47.41 17.20 36.86
C GLU A 11 -48.48 18.19 36.39
N HIS A 12 -48.48 18.51 35.10
CA HIS A 12 -49.63 19.14 34.46
C HIS A 12 -50.68 18.05 34.20
N PRO A 13 -51.94 18.22 34.65
CA PRO A 13 -53.01 17.32 34.27
C PRO A 13 -53.21 17.40 32.76
N ALA A 14 -53.22 16.23 32.11
CA ALA A 14 -53.61 16.08 30.72
C ALA A 14 -55.04 16.64 30.56
N ALA A 15 -55.14 17.84 29.99
CA ALA A 15 -56.41 18.34 29.50
C ALA A 15 -56.83 17.42 28.35
N GLU A 16 -57.91 16.68 28.57
CA GLU A 16 -58.62 15.94 27.53
C GLU A 16 -58.81 16.86 26.31
N PRO A 17 -58.57 16.38 25.08
CA PRO A 17 -58.93 17.15 23.90
C PRO A 17 -60.45 17.28 23.92
N ALA A 18 -60.93 18.46 24.30
CA ALA A 18 -62.30 18.85 24.05
C ALA A 18 -62.52 18.60 22.56
N VAL A 19 -63.33 17.58 22.25
CA VAL A 19 -63.86 17.33 20.92
C VAL A 19 -64.60 18.61 20.56
N VAL A 20 -63.93 19.50 19.83
CA VAL A 20 -64.58 20.60 19.14
C VAL A 20 -65.36 19.91 18.04
N SER A 21 -66.56 19.48 18.43
CA SER A 21 -67.69 19.18 17.57
C SER A 21 -67.58 20.08 16.36
N SER A 22 -67.55 19.45 15.19
CA SER A 22 -67.72 20.07 13.88
C SER A 22 -68.35 21.44 14.01
N VAL A 23 -67.55 22.49 13.86
CA VAL A 23 -68.10 23.81 13.58
C VAL A 23 -68.82 23.61 12.26
N ASP A 24 -70.13 23.42 12.36
CA ASP A 24 -71.03 23.30 11.22
C ASP A 24 -70.85 24.60 10.44
N ILE A 25 -70.09 24.51 9.34
CA ILE A 25 -69.89 25.64 8.44
C ILE A 25 -71.26 26.11 7.93
N ASP A 26 -72.24 25.19 7.87
CA ASP A 26 -73.63 25.47 7.56
C ASP A 26 -74.31 26.35 8.64
N ALA A 27 -73.99 26.20 9.93
CA ALA A 27 -74.53 27.04 11.01
C ALA A 27 -73.93 28.47 11.03
N ILE A 28 -72.72 28.67 10.49
CA ILE A 28 -72.15 30.02 10.30
C ILE A 28 -72.73 30.68 9.04
N LEU A 29 -73.11 29.89 8.03
CA LEU A 29 -73.84 30.37 6.83
C LEU A 29 -75.32 30.68 7.10
N GLU A 30 -75.91 30.15 8.17
CA GLU A 30 -77.27 30.53 8.63
C GLU A 30 -77.33 31.94 9.25
N GLY A 31 -76.18 32.54 9.57
CA GLY A 31 -76.04 33.97 9.86
C GLY A 31 -76.01 34.85 8.60
N SER A 32 -76.38 34.32 7.44
CA SER A 32 -76.59 35.09 6.22
C SER A 32 -77.57 36.22 6.54
N ILE A 33 -77.11 37.46 6.42
CA ILE A 33 -77.99 38.62 6.31
C ILE A 33 -78.81 38.36 5.04
N VAL A 34 -79.94 37.65 5.19
CA VAL A 34 -80.94 37.53 4.15
C VAL A 34 -81.54 38.92 4.04
N LEU A 35 -80.89 39.76 3.23
CA LEU A 35 -81.45 41.04 2.83
C LEU A 35 -82.86 40.75 2.32
N SER A 36 -83.87 41.37 2.94
CA SER A 36 -85.25 41.22 2.51
C SER A 36 -85.37 41.61 1.03
N SER A 37 -86.40 41.14 0.32
CA SER A 37 -86.56 41.52 -1.09
C SER A 37 -86.60 43.05 -1.25
N GLU A 38 -87.19 43.77 -0.29
CA GLU A 38 -87.18 45.24 -0.21
C GLU A 38 -85.77 45.82 -0.03
N GLN A 39 -84.92 45.22 0.81
CA GLN A 39 -83.54 45.67 0.99
C GLN A 39 -82.68 45.42 -0.26
N ARG A 40 -82.95 44.33 -1.00
CA ARG A 40 -82.30 44.07 -2.30
C ARG A 40 -82.79 45.01 -3.39
N GLU A 41 -84.03 45.46 -3.30
CA GLU A 41 -84.64 46.37 -4.27
C GLU A 41 -84.17 47.82 -4.10
N THR A 42 -83.95 48.26 -2.85
CA THR A 42 -83.38 49.58 -2.48
C THR A 42 -81.87 49.69 -2.67
N LEU A 43 -81.15 48.56 -2.78
CA LEU A 43 -79.73 48.54 -3.14
C LEU A 43 -79.48 48.67 -4.66
N LYS A 44 -80.54 48.79 -5.47
CA LYS A 44 -80.39 49.19 -6.88
C LYS A 44 -79.84 50.62 -6.90
N ILE A 45 -78.58 50.75 -7.30
CA ILE A 45 -77.77 51.98 -7.40
C ILE A 45 -78.49 53.13 -8.15
N SER A 46 -79.57 52.85 -8.88
CA SER A 46 -80.38 53.85 -9.58
C SER A 46 -80.88 54.96 -8.66
N GLU A 47 -81.46 54.66 -7.48
CA GLU A 47 -82.19 55.71 -6.73
C GLU A 47 -81.29 56.75 -6.04
N ILE A 48 -80.05 56.42 -5.69
CA ILE A 48 -79.12 57.36 -5.03
C ILE A 48 -78.51 58.35 -6.04
N LEU A 49 -78.44 57.95 -7.32
CA LEU A 49 -77.98 58.81 -8.44
C LEU A 49 -79.13 59.62 -9.09
N ASP A 50 -80.38 59.29 -8.79
CA ASP A 50 -81.58 59.89 -9.41
C ASP A 50 -82.04 61.20 -8.77
N ALA A 51 -81.39 61.67 -7.69
CA ALA A 51 -81.63 63.00 -7.16
C ALA A 51 -81.11 64.06 -8.15
N ALA A 52 -82.03 64.65 -8.93
CA ALA A 52 -81.70 65.69 -9.89
C ALA A 52 -80.86 66.78 -9.20
N PRO A 53 -79.66 67.08 -9.71
CA PRO A 53 -78.80 68.06 -9.08
C PRO A 53 -79.47 69.43 -9.12
N LYS A 54 -79.45 70.11 -7.98
CA LYS A 54 -80.06 71.42 -7.81
C LYS A 54 -79.06 72.51 -8.17
N GLY A 55 -79.47 73.48 -8.97
CA GLY A 55 -78.67 74.68 -9.21
C GLY A 55 -78.55 75.55 -7.95
N GLU A 56 -77.75 76.63 -7.98
CA GLU A 56 -77.59 77.59 -6.86
C GLU A 56 -78.92 78.20 -6.36
N LYS A 57 -79.99 78.16 -7.16
CA LYS A 57 -81.34 78.64 -6.82
C LYS A 57 -82.31 77.55 -6.35
N GLY A 58 -81.87 76.29 -6.26
CA GLY A 58 -82.68 75.18 -5.74
C GLY A 58 -83.52 74.42 -6.78
N ASP A 59 -83.57 74.88 -8.03
CA ASP A 59 -84.30 74.22 -9.11
C ASP A 59 -83.56 72.98 -9.64
N ALA A 60 -84.33 71.94 -9.97
CA ALA A 60 -83.81 70.71 -10.56
C ALA A 60 -83.34 70.97 -12.00
N ILE A 61 -82.08 70.66 -12.30
CA ILE A 61 -81.54 70.74 -13.66
C ILE A 61 -82.01 69.49 -14.43
N ALA A 62 -83.28 69.46 -14.82
CA ALA A 62 -83.92 68.29 -15.43
C ALA A 62 -83.49 68.06 -16.89
N THR A 63 -82.90 69.05 -17.55
CA THR A 63 -82.39 68.91 -18.93
C THR A 63 -81.37 70.02 -19.18
N ILE A 64 -80.09 69.66 -19.39
CA ILE A 64 -79.12 70.62 -19.93
C ILE A 64 -79.53 70.85 -21.38
N THR A 65 -80.20 71.96 -21.66
CA THR A 65 -80.44 72.41 -23.04
C THR A 65 -79.09 72.68 -23.71
N PRO A 66 -78.87 72.27 -24.98
CA PRO A 66 -77.66 72.66 -25.71
C PRO A 66 -77.50 74.17 -25.66
N PHE A 67 -76.26 74.66 -25.51
CA PHE A 67 -75.99 76.10 -25.62
C PHE A 67 -76.40 76.56 -27.02
N ALA A 68 -77.61 77.11 -27.13
CA ALA A 68 -78.04 77.80 -28.31
C ALA A 68 -77.27 79.12 -28.30
N LEU A 69 -76.24 79.23 -29.13
CA LEU A 69 -75.66 80.55 -29.41
C LEU A 69 -76.82 81.46 -29.82
N GLY A 70 -77.14 82.46 -29.01
CA GLY A 70 -78.11 83.50 -29.35
C GLY A 70 -77.71 84.28 -30.61
N MET A 71 -76.53 83.97 -31.15
CA MET A 71 -75.99 84.42 -32.41
C MET A 71 -76.05 83.26 -33.42
N THR A 72 -77.08 83.27 -34.27
CA THR A 72 -77.22 82.28 -35.33
C THR A 72 -76.13 82.47 -36.40
N GLY A 73 -75.85 81.44 -37.20
CA GLY A 73 -74.95 81.58 -38.35
C GLY A 73 -75.35 82.73 -39.28
N GLU A 74 -76.66 83.03 -39.36
CA GLU A 74 -77.22 84.16 -40.09
C GLU A 74 -76.88 85.53 -39.46
N MET A 75 -76.90 85.65 -38.13
CA MET A 75 -76.49 86.88 -37.44
C MET A 75 -74.99 87.13 -37.59
N LEU A 76 -74.16 86.08 -37.52
CA LEU A 76 -72.73 86.17 -37.83
C LEU A 76 -72.50 86.63 -39.28
N ALA A 77 -73.20 86.02 -40.23
CA ALA A 77 -73.14 86.41 -41.64
C ALA A 77 -73.62 87.86 -41.86
N LEU A 78 -74.64 88.32 -41.13
CA LEU A 78 -75.12 89.69 -41.19
C LEU A 78 -74.07 90.67 -40.65
N LEU A 79 -73.46 90.39 -39.50
CA LEU A 79 -72.38 91.23 -38.97
C LEU A 79 -71.18 91.25 -39.91
N GLN A 80 -70.83 90.10 -40.49
CA GLN A 80 -69.75 89.99 -41.47
C GLN A 80 -70.07 90.75 -42.76
N ASN A 81 -71.30 90.72 -43.25
CA ASN A 81 -71.71 91.52 -44.42
C ASN A 81 -71.77 93.02 -44.11
N THR A 82 -72.19 93.38 -42.90
CA THR A 82 -72.39 94.78 -42.50
C THR A 82 -71.05 95.46 -42.16
N TYR A 83 -70.15 94.75 -41.50
CA TYR A 83 -68.90 95.31 -40.97
C TYR A 83 -67.64 94.65 -41.53
N GLY A 84 -67.74 93.53 -42.22
CA GLY A 84 -66.60 92.88 -42.88
C GLY A 84 -66.13 93.74 -44.05
N GLY A 85 -64.91 94.28 -43.91
CA GLY A 85 -64.34 95.20 -44.89
C GLY A 85 -64.77 96.66 -44.75
N ALA A 86 -65.54 97.01 -43.71
CA ALA A 86 -65.89 98.41 -43.44
C ALA A 86 -64.63 99.23 -43.09
N VAL A 87 -64.37 100.28 -43.87
CA VAL A 87 -63.30 101.25 -43.62
C VAL A 87 -63.95 102.56 -43.13
N PHE A 88 -63.77 102.89 -41.85
CA PHE A 88 -64.28 104.13 -41.28
C PHE A 88 -63.21 105.23 -41.42
N ASP A 89 -63.59 106.42 -41.92
CA ASP A 89 -62.68 107.58 -41.96
C ASP A 89 -62.54 108.21 -40.57
N VAL A 90 -61.67 107.62 -39.77
CA VAL A 90 -61.42 107.99 -38.38
C VAL A 90 -60.74 109.36 -38.20
N LYS A 91 -60.30 110.01 -39.29
CA LYS A 91 -59.76 111.38 -39.22
C LYS A 91 -60.87 112.43 -39.17
N ASP A 92 -62.03 112.10 -39.72
CA ASP A 92 -63.24 112.91 -39.57
C ASP A 92 -63.94 112.59 -38.24
N PRO A 93 -64.32 113.61 -37.43
CA PRO A 93 -65.00 113.37 -36.16
C PRO A 93 -66.27 112.53 -36.26
N ALA A 94 -67.01 112.58 -37.38
CA ALA A 94 -68.21 111.76 -37.56
C ALA A 94 -67.84 110.29 -37.82
N GLY A 95 -66.88 110.02 -38.71
CA GLY A 95 -66.37 108.67 -38.96
C GLY A 95 -65.75 108.01 -37.72
N MET A 96 -65.03 108.76 -36.90
CA MET A 96 -64.49 108.25 -35.61
C MET A 96 -65.59 107.91 -34.61
N LYS A 97 -66.66 108.73 -34.54
CA LYS A 97 -67.81 108.46 -33.67
C LYS A 97 -68.52 107.17 -34.10
N GLU A 98 -68.68 106.95 -35.40
CA GLU A 98 -69.29 105.75 -35.95
C GLU A 98 -68.44 104.49 -35.69
N ALA A 99 -67.13 104.56 -35.93
CA ALA A 99 -66.21 103.46 -35.65
C ALA A 99 -66.25 103.05 -34.17
N LYS A 100 -66.19 104.03 -33.25
CA LYS A 100 -66.30 103.78 -31.81
C LYS A 100 -67.64 103.15 -31.43
N ALA A 101 -68.74 103.62 -32.02
CA ALA A 101 -70.06 103.05 -31.77
C ALA A 101 -70.17 101.60 -32.27
N THR A 102 -69.57 101.29 -33.41
CA THR A 102 -69.52 99.93 -33.96
C THR A 102 -68.67 99.00 -33.10
N VAL A 103 -67.46 99.40 -32.71
CA VAL A 103 -66.62 98.62 -31.78
C VAL A 103 -67.35 98.39 -30.46
N SER A 104 -67.96 99.44 -29.88
CA SER A 104 -68.73 99.30 -28.63
C SER A 104 -69.87 98.28 -28.76
N ARG A 105 -70.58 98.27 -29.90
CA ARG A 105 -71.65 97.30 -30.18
C ARG A 105 -71.10 95.87 -30.28
N LEU A 106 -70.02 95.66 -31.01
CA LEU A 106 -69.39 94.33 -31.14
C LEU A 106 -68.80 93.83 -29.81
N THR A 107 -68.16 94.70 -29.03
CA THR A 107 -67.65 94.35 -27.70
C THR A 107 -68.80 93.97 -26.75
N LYS A 108 -69.89 94.75 -26.72
CA LYS A 108 -71.08 94.40 -25.91
C LYS A 108 -71.65 93.04 -26.31
N LEU A 109 -71.71 92.75 -27.62
CA LEU A 109 -72.18 91.45 -28.10
C LEU A 109 -71.27 90.31 -27.65
N LYS A 110 -69.94 90.47 -27.77
CA LYS A 110 -68.94 89.50 -27.27
C LYS A 110 -69.13 89.25 -25.78
N THR A 111 -69.19 90.32 -24.98
CA THR A 111 -69.36 90.22 -23.53
C THR A 111 -70.67 89.52 -23.18
N SER A 112 -71.77 89.85 -23.85
CA SER A 112 -73.06 89.18 -23.61
C SER A 112 -73.03 87.68 -23.97
N LEU A 113 -72.24 87.27 -24.98
CA LEU A 113 -72.07 85.87 -25.34
C LEU A 113 -71.22 85.13 -24.30
N GLU A 114 -70.15 85.75 -23.81
CA GLU A 114 -69.30 85.19 -22.75
C GLU A 114 -70.05 85.05 -21.42
N GLU A 115 -70.88 86.05 -21.08
CA GLU A 115 -71.80 86.00 -19.93
C GLU A 115 -72.82 84.86 -20.10
N ALA A 116 -73.47 84.76 -21.27
CA ALA A 116 -74.43 83.70 -21.55
C ALA A 116 -73.79 82.29 -21.50
N TYR A 117 -72.57 82.11 -22.00
CA TYR A 117 -71.86 80.84 -21.89
C TYR A 117 -71.48 80.51 -20.45
N THR A 118 -71.00 81.51 -19.70
CA THR A 118 -70.64 81.34 -18.29
C THR A 118 -71.85 80.96 -17.45
N GLU A 119 -72.98 81.64 -17.64
CA GLU A 119 -74.26 81.33 -16.99
C GLU A 119 -74.80 79.94 -17.38
N TRP A 120 -74.68 79.56 -18.65
CA TRP A 120 -75.07 78.23 -19.12
C TRP A 120 -74.19 77.10 -18.56
N ASN A 121 -72.87 77.32 -18.45
CA ASN A 121 -71.91 76.29 -18.03
C ASN A 121 -71.78 76.15 -16.51
N ALA A 122 -72.07 77.20 -15.74
CA ALA A 122 -72.06 77.18 -14.28
C ALA A 122 -72.87 76.02 -13.67
N PRO A 123 -74.15 75.76 -14.05
CA PRO A 123 -74.90 74.62 -13.53
C PRO A 123 -74.24 73.28 -13.90
N ILE A 124 -73.67 73.14 -15.10
CA ILE A 124 -73.00 71.89 -15.55
C ILE A 124 -71.77 71.57 -14.69
N GLN A 125 -70.95 72.58 -14.40
CA GLN A 125 -69.79 72.41 -13.53
C GLN A 125 -70.21 72.04 -12.11
N THR A 126 -71.25 72.68 -11.57
CA THR A 126 -71.82 72.35 -10.26
C THR A 126 -72.34 70.90 -10.22
N MET A 127 -73.08 70.45 -11.24
CA MET A 127 -73.53 69.07 -11.37
C MET A 127 -72.36 68.08 -11.41
N THR A 128 -71.34 68.38 -12.21
CA THR A 128 -70.17 67.51 -12.36
C THR A 128 -69.38 67.41 -11.06
N LYS A 129 -69.24 68.52 -10.33
CA LYS A 129 -68.59 68.55 -9.02
C LYS A 129 -69.37 67.73 -8.00
N LEU A 130 -70.69 67.94 -7.90
CA LEU A 130 -71.55 67.20 -6.98
C LEU A 130 -71.52 65.69 -7.26
N ALA A 131 -71.59 65.28 -8.54
CA ALA A 131 -71.53 63.88 -8.92
C ALA A 131 -70.19 63.22 -8.53
N ARG A 132 -69.07 63.94 -8.67
CA ARG A 132 -67.75 63.45 -8.22
C ARG A 132 -67.70 63.32 -6.70
N GLU A 133 -68.19 64.30 -5.97
CA GLU A 133 -68.24 64.27 -4.49
C GLU A 133 -69.14 63.12 -4.00
N GLN A 134 -70.29 62.88 -4.63
CA GLN A 134 -71.17 61.76 -4.32
C GLN A 134 -70.50 60.41 -4.59
N ARG A 135 -69.82 60.24 -5.74
CA ARG A 135 -69.05 59.04 -6.05
C ARG A 135 -67.95 58.78 -5.02
N ASP A 136 -67.19 59.82 -4.66
CA ASP A 136 -66.07 59.70 -3.73
C ASP A 136 -66.58 59.36 -2.32
N HIS A 137 -67.67 59.99 -1.88
CA HIS A 137 -68.35 59.65 -0.63
C HIS A 137 -68.85 58.21 -0.62
N ALA A 138 -69.54 57.77 -1.69
CA ALA A 138 -70.01 56.40 -1.80
C ALA A 138 -68.87 55.39 -1.81
N THR A 139 -67.78 55.69 -2.53
CA THR A 139 -66.58 54.84 -2.57
C THR A 139 -65.93 54.74 -1.19
N ALA A 140 -65.77 55.86 -0.49
CA ALA A 140 -65.22 55.88 0.87
C ALA A 140 -66.09 55.09 1.85
N ALA A 141 -67.42 55.21 1.78
CA ALA A 141 -68.35 54.44 2.61
C ALA A 141 -68.29 52.93 2.30
N ILE A 142 -68.21 52.55 1.02
CA ILE A 142 -68.05 51.14 0.60
C ILE A 142 -66.73 50.57 1.14
N LEU A 143 -65.62 51.30 1.01
CA LEU A 143 -64.32 50.86 1.50
C LEU A 143 -64.29 50.76 3.03
N ALA A 144 -64.86 51.72 3.75
CA ALA A 144 -64.97 51.70 5.20
C ALA A 144 -65.74 50.48 5.73
N LEU A 145 -66.68 49.93 4.95
CA LEU A 145 -67.38 48.68 5.26
C LEU A 145 -66.59 47.44 4.78
N ARG A 146 -66.05 47.47 3.56
CA ARG A 146 -65.38 46.33 2.92
C ARG A 146 -64.06 45.98 3.60
N ASP A 147 -63.21 46.96 3.84
CA ASP A 147 -61.83 46.74 4.29
C ASP A 147 -61.75 46.01 5.64
N PRO A 148 -62.52 46.38 6.69
CA PRO A 148 -62.52 45.60 7.93
C PRO A 148 -63.07 44.18 7.76
N ILE A 149 -64.08 43.97 6.89
CA ILE A 149 -64.60 42.63 6.57
C ILE A 149 -63.53 41.80 5.88
N LYS A 150 -62.81 42.40 4.92
CA LYS A 150 -61.72 41.73 4.21
C LYS A 150 -60.59 41.34 5.17
N GLU A 151 -60.19 42.23 6.08
CA GLU A 151 -59.16 41.93 7.08
C GLU A 151 -59.60 40.75 7.97
N GLN A 152 -60.86 40.71 8.42
CA GLN A 152 -61.38 39.58 9.19
C GLN A 152 -61.34 38.26 8.40
N VAL A 153 -61.72 38.28 7.12
CA VAL A 153 -61.64 37.10 6.24
C VAL A 153 -60.19 36.66 6.05
N ASP A 154 -59.26 37.60 5.80
CA ASP A 154 -57.85 37.30 5.58
C ASP A 154 -57.21 36.70 6.84
N VAL A 155 -57.58 37.18 8.04
CA VAL A 155 -57.14 36.62 9.33
C VAL A 155 -57.67 35.20 9.53
N GLN A 156 -58.96 34.97 9.32
CA GLN A 156 -59.57 33.65 9.48
C GLN A 156 -59.02 32.64 8.46
N GLN A 157 -58.82 33.06 7.21
CA GLN A 157 -58.24 32.21 6.18
C GLN A 157 -56.81 31.78 6.54
N LYS A 158 -55.98 32.70 7.04
CA LYS A 158 -54.64 32.38 7.53
C LYS A 158 -54.67 31.37 8.68
N GLU A 159 -55.61 31.51 9.61
CA GLU A 159 -55.76 30.57 10.73
C GLU A 159 -56.20 29.18 10.26
N LEU A 160 -57.16 29.10 9.34
CA LEU A 160 -57.60 27.84 8.75
C LEU A 160 -56.45 27.16 7.98
N ASP A 161 -55.66 27.93 7.23
CA ASP A 161 -54.51 27.40 6.50
C ASP A 161 -53.40 26.95 7.45
N ARG A 162 -53.18 27.66 8.57
CA ARG A 162 -52.27 27.23 9.64
C ARG A 162 -52.70 25.90 10.24
N ILE A 163 -53.96 25.76 10.65
CA ILE A 163 -54.50 24.52 11.23
C ILE A 163 -54.41 23.35 10.23
N LYS A 164 -54.74 23.59 8.96
CA LYS A 164 -54.60 22.57 7.90
C LYS A 164 -53.14 22.13 7.74
N ASN A 165 -52.21 23.07 7.71
CA ASN A 165 -50.79 22.78 7.60
C ASN A 165 -50.25 22.05 8.84
N GLU A 166 -50.64 22.46 10.05
CA GLU A 166 -50.26 21.78 11.29
C GLU A 166 -50.77 20.33 11.33
N LYS A 167 -52.03 20.09 10.92
CA LYS A 167 -52.59 18.74 10.77
C LYS A 167 -51.83 17.92 9.72
N ALA A 168 -51.52 18.50 8.56
CA ALA A 168 -50.77 17.82 7.52
C ALA A 168 -49.34 17.45 7.96
N VAL A 169 -48.66 18.33 8.71
CA VAL A 169 -47.33 18.07 9.27
C VAL A 169 -47.37 17.00 10.35
N ALA A 170 -48.36 17.03 11.25
CA ALA A 170 -48.54 16.01 12.26
C ALA A 170 -48.78 14.63 11.63
N GLU A 171 -49.64 14.57 10.61
CA GLU A 171 -49.92 13.34 9.87
C GLU A 171 -48.69 12.84 9.09
N SER A 172 -47.94 13.73 8.44
CA SER A 172 -46.71 13.37 7.75
C SER A 172 -45.67 12.77 8.71
N ARG A 173 -45.55 13.32 9.92
CA ARG A 173 -44.66 12.78 10.97
C ARG A 173 -45.12 11.41 11.48
N ARG A 174 -46.43 11.21 11.64
CA ARG A 174 -47.02 9.91 11.99
C ARG A 174 -46.61 8.86 10.95
N ILE A 175 -46.89 9.14 9.68
CA ILE A 175 -46.55 8.28 8.53
C ILE A 175 -45.04 7.98 8.50
N GLU A 176 -44.20 9.00 8.59
CA GLU A 176 -42.74 8.86 8.55
C GLU A 176 -42.22 7.96 9.68
N THR A 177 -42.79 8.08 10.88
CA THR A 177 -42.41 7.25 12.02
C THR A 177 -42.74 5.78 11.78
N HIS A 178 -43.93 5.45 11.27
CA HIS A 178 -44.30 4.06 10.97
C HIS A 178 -43.47 3.48 9.81
N GLN A 179 -43.28 4.25 8.75
CA GLN A 179 -42.46 3.83 7.60
C GLN A 179 -40.99 3.61 8.00
N GLY A 180 -40.44 4.46 8.88
CA GLY A 180 -39.10 4.32 9.41
C GLY A 180 -38.91 3.02 10.19
N GLU A 181 -39.84 2.70 11.11
CA GLU A 181 -39.79 1.42 11.83
C GLU A 181 -40.01 0.20 10.93
N LEU A 182 -40.94 0.29 9.97
CA LEU A 182 -41.16 -0.78 9.00
C LEU A 182 -39.88 -1.06 8.19
N THR A 183 -39.16 0.00 7.80
CA THR A 183 -37.88 -0.13 7.09
C THR A 183 -36.82 -0.79 7.97
N LYS A 184 -36.75 -0.47 9.27
CA LYS A 184 -35.83 -1.13 10.21
C LYS A 184 -36.15 -2.62 10.33
N LEU A 185 -37.43 -2.97 10.44
CA LEU A 185 -37.89 -4.34 10.52
C LEU A 185 -37.54 -5.14 9.26
N GLN A 186 -37.75 -4.55 8.08
CA GLN A 186 -37.39 -5.17 6.79
C GLN A 186 -35.88 -5.42 6.65
N LYS A 187 -35.04 -4.52 7.18
CA LYS A 187 -33.57 -4.62 7.12
C LYS A 187 -32.96 -5.43 8.27
N LEU A 188 -33.75 -5.81 9.27
CA LEU A 188 -33.27 -6.56 10.43
C LEU A 188 -32.49 -7.84 10.05
N PRO A 189 -32.93 -8.68 9.08
CA PRO A 189 -32.21 -9.90 8.72
C PRO A 189 -30.78 -9.67 8.22
N GLU A 190 -30.50 -8.53 7.59
CA GLU A 190 -29.17 -8.18 7.05
C GLU A 190 -28.11 -8.13 8.16
N GLN A 191 -28.50 -7.74 9.37
CA GLN A 191 -27.62 -7.66 10.54
C GLN A 191 -27.15 -9.04 11.02
N PHE A 192 -27.85 -10.10 10.63
CA PHE A 192 -27.63 -11.48 11.10
C PHE A 192 -26.98 -12.39 10.06
N MET A 193 -26.61 -11.88 8.89
CA MET A 193 -25.99 -12.68 7.81
C MET A 193 -24.73 -13.45 8.26
N SER A 194 -23.94 -12.85 9.15
CA SER A 194 -22.69 -13.43 9.65
C SER A 194 -22.74 -13.82 11.13
N ALA A 195 -23.90 -13.70 11.78
CA ALA A 195 -24.04 -14.01 13.19
C ALA A 195 -23.92 -15.52 13.47
N PRO A 196 -23.52 -15.91 14.69
CA PRO A 196 -23.59 -17.30 15.17
C PRO A 196 -25.02 -17.86 15.14
N SER A 197 -25.15 -19.18 15.00
CA SER A 197 -26.46 -19.84 14.92
C SER A 197 -27.35 -19.56 16.13
N ALA A 198 -26.76 -19.49 17.34
CA ALA A 198 -27.47 -19.20 18.59
C ALA A 198 -28.12 -17.81 18.60
N ASP A 199 -27.44 -16.78 18.08
CA ASP A 199 -27.95 -15.40 18.05
C ASP A 199 -29.10 -15.27 17.05
N ILE A 200 -28.98 -15.95 15.90
CA ILE A 200 -30.04 -16.00 14.89
C ILE A 200 -31.30 -16.70 15.45
N GLU A 201 -31.13 -17.81 16.19
CA GLU A 201 -32.25 -18.50 16.85
C GLU A 201 -32.93 -17.63 17.91
N ALA A 202 -32.14 -16.90 18.71
CA ALA A 202 -32.67 -15.96 19.69
C ALA A 202 -33.51 -14.87 19.01
N GLN A 203 -33.01 -14.30 17.91
CA GLN A 203 -33.74 -13.26 17.17
C GLN A 203 -35.02 -13.77 16.51
N ILE A 204 -34.99 -14.98 15.92
CA ILE A 204 -36.19 -15.61 15.37
C ILE A 204 -37.25 -15.78 16.48
N ARG A 205 -36.84 -16.25 17.67
CA ARG A 205 -37.74 -16.42 18.81
C ARG A 205 -38.32 -15.09 19.29
N GLU A 206 -37.52 -14.02 19.27
CA GLU A 206 -38.01 -12.69 19.61
C GLU A 206 -39.06 -12.21 18.59
N LEU A 207 -38.78 -12.31 17.29
CA LEU A 207 -39.71 -11.88 16.24
C LEU A 207 -41.01 -12.68 16.20
N ASP A 208 -40.93 -13.99 16.49
CA ASP A 208 -42.08 -14.90 16.54
C ASP A 208 -42.90 -14.72 17.83
N SER A 209 -42.38 -13.96 18.80
CA SER A 209 -43.12 -13.67 20.04
C SER A 209 -44.33 -12.79 19.76
N PHE A 210 -45.48 -13.14 20.36
CA PHE A 210 -46.70 -12.33 20.30
C PHE A 210 -46.49 -10.89 20.80
N GLU A 211 -45.56 -10.70 21.73
CA GLU A 211 -45.22 -9.40 22.30
C GLU A 211 -44.48 -8.48 21.31
N TYR A 212 -43.80 -9.03 20.31
CA TYR A 212 -42.92 -8.22 19.45
C TYR A 212 -43.69 -7.10 18.71
N LEU A 213 -44.75 -7.48 17.98
CA LEU A 213 -45.56 -6.51 17.23
C LEU A 213 -46.49 -5.69 18.13
N THR A 214 -46.88 -6.21 19.30
CA THR A 214 -47.81 -5.54 20.21
C THR A 214 -47.15 -4.52 21.13
N ARG A 215 -45.80 -4.47 21.21
CA ARG A 215 -45.04 -3.41 21.89
C ARG A 215 -45.28 -2.01 21.33
N ARG A 216 -45.80 -1.91 20.11
CA ARG A 216 -46.04 -0.65 19.41
C ARG A 216 -47.44 -0.67 18.80
N ASP A 217 -48.12 0.48 18.83
CA ASP A 217 -49.32 0.68 18.03
C ASP A 217 -48.92 0.92 16.57
N TRP A 218 -49.37 0.06 15.67
CA TRP A 218 -49.08 0.14 14.24
C TRP A 218 -50.21 0.72 13.42
N GLU A 219 -51.38 0.93 14.03
CA GLU A 219 -52.57 1.49 13.37
C GLU A 219 -52.82 0.79 12.01
N GLU A 220 -52.93 1.53 10.90
CA GLU A 220 -53.13 0.96 9.56
C GLU A 220 -51.91 0.19 8.99
N TYR A 221 -50.72 0.33 9.59
CA TYR A 221 -49.49 -0.34 9.15
C TYR A 221 -49.31 -1.74 9.75
N MET A 222 -50.22 -2.19 10.63
CA MET A 222 -50.12 -3.49 11.29
C MET A 222 -49.99 -4.66 10.29
N PRO A 223 -50.78 -4.76 9.20
CA PRO A 223 -50.60 -5.83 8.22
C PRO A 223 -49.22 -5.82 7.55
N ALA A 224 -48.70 -4.63 7.21
CA ALA A 224 -47.38 -4.49 6.62
C ALA A 224 -46.26 -4.90 7.59
N ALA A 225 -46.40 -4.58 8.88
CA ALA A 225 -45.47 -5.01 9.93
C ALA A 225 -45.51 -6.53 10.13
N GLN A 226 -46.70 -7.15 10.11
CA GLN A 226 -46.84 -8.62 10.16
C GLN A 226 -46.15 -9.31 8.98
N ASP A 227 -46.33 -8.79 7.77
CA ASP A 227 -45.69 -9.34 6.57
C ASP A 227 -44.16 -9.15 6.61
N ALA A 228 -43.68 -8.00 7.09
CA ALA A 228 -42.25 -7.75 7.28
C ALA A 228 -41.62 -8.68 8.34
N VAL A 229 -42.28 -8.92 9.47
CA VAL A 229 -41.84 -9.92 10.47
C VAL A 229 -41.77 -11.30 9.82
N ARG A 230 -42.82 -11.74 9.11
CA ARG A 230 -42.87 -13.06 8.48
C ARG A 230 -41.75 -13.24 7.47
N ALA A 231 -41.56 -12.28 6.58
CA ALA A 231 -40.49 -12.29 5.58
C ALA A 231 -39.10 -12.27 6.24
N GLY A 232 -38.95 -11.50 7.33
CA GLY A 232 -37.73 -11.43 8.11
C GLY A 232 -37.38 -12.77 8.76
N ILE A 233 -38.36 -13.44 9.40
CA ILE A 233 -38.20 -14.77 10.00
C ILE A 233 -37.76 -15.80 8.95
N GLU A 234 -38.38 -15.84 7.77
CA GLU A 234 -38.00 -16.78 6.71
C GLU A 234 -36.57 -16.53 6.20
N THR A 235 -36.18 -15.26 6.08
CA THR A 235 -34.79 -14.89 5.73
C THR A 235 -33.80 -15.32 6.82
N LEU A 236 -34.13 -15.06 8.09
CA LEU A 236 -33.32 -15.49 9.24
C LEU A 236 -33.20 -17.02 9.34
N LYS A 237 -34.25 -17.79 9.02
CA LYS A 237 -34.17 -19.27 8.96
C LYS A 237 -33.19 -19.76 7.88
N THR A 238 -33.11 -19.05 6.77
CA THR A 238 -32.12 -19.32 5.73
C THR A 238 -30.71 -19.02 6.25
N HIS A 239 -30.51 -17.89 6.92
CA HIS A 239 -29.23 -17.55 7.56
C HIS A 239 -28.85 -18.53 8.67
N LEU A 240 -29.82 -19.02 9.45
CA LEU A 240 -29.60 -20.03 10.49
C LEU A 240 -29.06 -21.33 9.92
N THR A 241 -29.66 -21.83 8.83
CA THR A 241 -29.17 -23.02 8.12
C THR A 241 -27.73 -22.83 7.66
N ASN A 242 -27.41 -21.67 7.08
CA ASN A 242 -26.06 -21.34 6.65
C ASN A 242 -25.07 -21.20 7.82
N ALA A 243 -25.49 -20.63 8.95
CA ALA A 243 -24.67 -20.51 10.16
C ALA A 243 -24.35 -21.89 10.74
N LYS A 244 -25.35 -22.76 10.88
CA LYS A 244 -25.15 -24.15 11.34
C LYS A 244 -24.19 -24.92 10.44
N ALA A 245 -24.33 -24.80 9.11
CA ALA A 245 -23.41 -25.43 8.18
C ALA A 245 -21.97 -24.92 8.30
N ARG A 246 -21.76 -23.61 8.52
CA ARG A 246 -20.42 -23.03 8.76
C ARG A 246 -19.81 -23.52 10.06
N GLU A 247 -20.60 -23.58 11.14
CA GLU A 247 -20.15 -24.06 12.45
C GLU A 247 -19.80 -25.56 12.39
N GLU A 248 -20.65 -26.38 11.78
CA GLU A 248 -20.38 -27.81 11.58
C GLU A 248 -19.09 -28.01 10.77
N LEU A 249 -18.92 -27.29 9.66
CA LEU A 249 -17.70 -27.34 8.85
C LEU A 249 -16.47 -26.93 9.68
N ALA A 250 -16.57 -25.89 10.51
CA ALA A 250 -15.47 -25.47 11.39
C ALA A 250 -15.12 -26.55 12.42
N THR A 251 -16.11 -27.24 13.00
CA THR A 251 -15.84 -28.35 13.93
C THR A 251 -15.19 -29.55 13.24
N LEU A 252 -15.60 -29.88 12.01
CA LEU A 252 -15.00 -30.95 11.22
C LEU A 252 -13.55 -30.62 10.84
N GLN A 253 -13.30 -29.38 10.41
CA GLN A 253 -11.95 -28.89 10.10
C GLN A 253 -11.04 -28.91 11.34
N ALA A 254 -11.54 -28.51 12.50
CA ALA A 254 -10.78 -28.56 13.75
C ALA A 254 -10.41 -30.00 14.15
N LYS A 255 -11.34 -30.96 13.99
CA LYS A 255 -11.07 -32.39 14.23
C LYS A 255 -10.03 -32.94 13.26
N ALA A 256 -10.17 -32.66 11.97
CA ALA A 256 -9.21 -33.10 10.95
C ALA A 256 -7.81 -32.52 11.19
N ALA A 257 -7.72 -31.24 11.57
CA ALA A 257 -6.44 -30.61 11.92
C ALA A 257 -5.80 -31.24 13.17
N ALA A 258 -6.60 -31.57 14.19
CA ALA A 258 -6.11 -32.25 15.38
C ALA A 258 -5.60 -33.66 15.08
N GLU A 259 -6.34 -34.44 14.28
CA GLU A 259 -5.94 -35.78 13.83
C GLU A 259 -4.65 -35.73 12.99
N GLN A 260 -4.54 -34.77 12.08
CA GLN A 260 -3.32 -34.57 11.30
C GLN A 260 -2.13 -34.22 12.19
N ALA A 261 -2.31 -33.31 13.15
CA ALA A 261 -1.25 -32.94 14.10
C ALA A 261 -0.81 -34.13 14.97
N GLU A 262 -1.72 -35.05 15.32
CA GLU A 262 -1.36 -36.28 16.02
C GLU A 262 -0.55 -37.22 15.12
N ARG A 263 -0.98 -37.44 13.87
CA ARG A 263 -0.24 -38.24 12.88
C ARG A 263 1.16 -37.69 12.60
N ASP A 264 1.29 -36.37 12.51
CA ASP A 264 2.59 -35.74 12.26
C ASP A 264 3.52 -35.92 13.47
N ARG A 265 2.98 -35.86 14.70
CA ARG A 265 3.74 -36.14 15.93
C ARG A 265 4.21 -37.58 16.00
N THR A 266 3.35 -38.55 15.69
CA THR A 266 3.73 -39.97 15.71
C THR A 266 4.74 -40.29 14.61
N ALA A 267 4.52 -39.77 13.39
CA ALA A 267 5.48 -39.93 12.30
C ALA A 267 6.84 -39.30 12.61
N ALA A 268 6.88 -38.13 13.24
CA ALA A 268 8.12 -37.48 13.66
C ALA A 268 8.84 -38.29 14.76
N ALA A 269 8.11 -38.83 15.73
CA ALA A 269 8.68 -39.69 16.77
C ALA A 269 9.24 -41.00 16.19
N GLU A 270 8.51 -41.64 15.26
CA GLU A 270 9.00 -42.83 14.55
C GLU A 270 10.24 -42.53 13.70
N ALA A 271 10.27 -41.40 13.00
CA ALA A 271 11.43 -41.00 12.20
C ALA A 271 12.66 -40.75 13.07
N ALA A 272 12.50 -40.04 14.20
CA ALA A 272 13.58 -39.81 15.16
C ALA A 272 14.11 -41.13 15.76
N GLU A 273 13.23 -42.07 16.06
CA GLU A 273 13.62 -43.38 16.55
C GLU A 273 14.35 -44.22 15.50
N ARG A 274 13.87 -44.21 14.25
CA ARG A 274 14.58 -44.86 13.12
C ARG A 274 15.97 -44.28 12.93
N GLU A 275 16.12 -42.96 12.98
CA GLU A 275 17.42 -42.30 12.85
C GLU A 275 18.36 -42.67 14.00
N ARG A 276 17.85 -42.73 15.24
CA ARG A 276 18.62 -43.17 16.41
C ARG A 276 19.14 -44.60 16.21
N VAL A 277 18.25 -45.51 15.82
CA VAL A 277 18.58 -46.93 15.56
C VAL A 277 19.59 -47.06 14.42
N GLU A 278 19.43 -46.32 13.33
CA GLU A 278 20.35 -46.34 12.19
C GLU A 278 21.76 -45.88 12.59
N LYS A 279 21.87 -44.77 13.35
CA LYS A 279 23.16 -44.28 13.88
C LYS A 279 23.84 -45.31 14.78
N LEU A 280 23.09 -46.00 15.64
CA LEU A 280 23.64 -47.06 16.48
C LEU A 280 24.15 -48.24 15.64
N ARG A 281 23.38 -48.68 14.64
CA ARG A 281 23.79 -49.75 13.72
C ARG A 281 25.01 -49.38 12.88
N GLU A 282 25.08 -48.14 12.40
CA GLU A 282 26.23 -47.64 11.66
C GLU A 282 27.49 -47.64 12.53
N ARG A 283 27.41 -47.20 13.79
CA ARG A 283 28.52 -47.29 14.75
C ARG A 283 28.98 -48.73 14.96
N ILE A 284 28.06 -49.68 15.13
CA ILE A 284 28.39 -51.12 15.26
C ILE A 284 29.07 -51.63 13.99
N ASN A 285 28.57 -51.24 12.81
CA ASN A 285 29.18 -51.64 11.54
C ASN A 285 30.60 -51.06 11.38
N ASN A 286 30.82 -49.81 11.78
CA ASN A 286 32.15 -49.19 11.76
C ASN A 286 33.13 -49.90 12.70
N ILE A 287 32.67 -50.39 13.86
CA ILE A 287 33.46 -51.25 14.74
C ILE A 287 33.83 -52.55 14.03
N ARG A 288 32.87 -53.22 13.37
CA ARG A 288 33.13 -54.46 12.60
C ARG A 288 34.14 -54.25 11.47
N LEU A 289 34.14 -53.08 10.84
CA LEU A 289 35.05 -52.71 9.76
C LEU A 289 36.41 -52.17 10.24
N ALA A 290 36.62 -51.93 11.54
CA ALA A 290 37.88 -51.42 12.05
C ALA A 290 39.11 -52.26 11.64
N PRO A 291 39.07 -53.62 11.67
CA PRO A 291 40.19 -54.45 11.22
C PRO A 291 40.56 -54.23 9.75
N THR A 292 39.57 -54.09 8.86
CA THR A 292 39.84 -53.92 7.42
C THR A 292 40.51 -52.58 7.13
N THR A 293 40.15 -51.52 7.88
CA THR A 293 40.81 -50.22 7.75
C THR A 293 42.25 -50.19 8.28
N CYS A 294 42.66 -51.19 9.06
CA CYS A 294 44.00 -51.27 9.66
C CYS A 294 45.00 -52.11 8.84
N ILE A 295 44.58 -52.66 7.69
CA ILE A 295 45.45 -53.48 6.84
C ILE A 295 46.62 -52.64 6.32
N GLY A 296 47.85 -53.07 6.60
CA GLY A 296 49.07 -52.40 6.17
C GLY A 296 49.50 -51.19 7.00
N LEU A 297 48.78 -50.87 8.08
CA LEU A 297 49.20 -49.84 9.02
C LEU A 297 50.30 -50.36 9.96
N PRO A 298 51.19 -49.47 10.46
CA PRO A 298 52.22 -49.85 11.43
C PRO A 298 51.61 -50.24 12.78
N ALA A 299 52.34 -51.03 13.57
CA ALA A 299 51.89 -51.60 14.85
C ALA A 299 51.33 -50.53 15.81
N ALA A 300 51.99 -49.37 15.91
CA ALA A 300 51.57 -48.26 16.77
C ALA A 300 50.24 -47.60 16.36
N GLN A 301 49.79 -47.75 15.11
CA GLN A 301 48.47 -47.29 14.67
C GLN A 301 47.39 -48.33 14.97
N ILE A 302 47.71 -49.62 14.78
CA ILE A 302 46.81 -50.73 15.13
C ILE A 302 46.52 -50.72 16.65
N GLU A 303 47.53 -50.53 17.50
CA GLU A 303 47.36 -50.38 18.95
C GLU A 303 46.46 -49.21 19.33
N ARG A 304 46.61 -48.07 18.65
CA ARG A 304 45.73 -46.92 18.86
C ARG A 304 44.28 -47.24 18.49
N THR A 305 44.03 -48.01 17.43
CA THR A 305 42.68 -48.44 17.06
C THR A 305 42.10 -49.41 18.10
N ILE A 306 42.89 -50.35 18.62
CA ILE A 306 42.47 -51.23 19.72
C ILE A 306 42.10 -50.40 20.96
N GLY A 307 42.94 -49.45 21.36
CA GLY A 307 42.66 -48.58 22.51
C GLY A 307 41.39 -47.73 22.33
N LYS A 308 41.09 -47.30 21.09
CA LYS A 308 39.82 -46.63 20.77
C LYS A 308 38.63 -47.56 20.95
N LEU A 309 38.74 -48.83 20.54
CA LEU A 309 37.67 -49.82 20.72
C LEU A 309 37.44 -50.15 22.19
N ASP A 310 38.49 -50.30 22.99
CA ASP A 310 38.38 -50.56 24.42
C ASP A 310 37.78 -49.38 25.20
N ALA A 311 37.90 -48.15 24.67
CA ALA A 311 37.29 -46.96 25.24
C ALA A 311 35.80 -46.79 24.89
N VAL A 312 35.25 -47.63 24.00
CA VAL A 312 33.83 -47.55 23.62
C VAL A 312 32.96 -48.07 24.77
N ALA A 313 32.10 -47.21 25.30
CA ALA A 313 31.19 -47.58 26.37
C ALA A 313 29.96 -48.34 25.82
N LEU A 314 29.80 -49.60 26.24
CA LEU A 314 28.74 -50.50 25.75
C LEU A 314 27.32 -50.00 26.03
N ASN A 315 27.12 -49.32 27.15
CA ASN A 315 25.83 -48.74 27.54
C ASN A 315 25.32 -47.66 26.58
N GLU A 316 26.18 -47.08 25.73
CA GLU A 316 25.77 -46.11 24.70
C GLU A 316 25.00 -46.76 23.53
N PHE A 317 25.05 -48.08 23.38
CA PHE A 317 24.35 -48.81 22.30
C PHE A 317 22.94 -49.24 22.67
N ALA A 318 22.49 -48.93 23.89
CA ALA A 318 21.13 -49.19 24.37
C ALA A 318 20.68 -50.62 24.06
N GLU A 319 19.62 -50.80 23.25
CA GLU A 319 19.07 -52.11 22.89
C GLU A 319 19.99 -52.98 22.01
N PHE A 320 21.05 -52.40 21.43
CA PHE A 320 22.05 -53.11 20.63
C PHE A 320 23.34 -53.39 21.40
N GLU A 321 23.33 -53.31 22.74
CA GLU A 321 24.51 -53.55 23.58
C GLU A 321 25.18 -54.90 23.30
N THR A 322 24.39 -55.97 23.15
CA THR A 322 24.91 -57.33 22.87
C THR A 322 25.58 -57.39 21.50
N GLU A 323 24.95 -56.85 20.46
CA GLU A 323 25.53 -56.82 19.11
C GLU A 323 26.80 -55.96 19.04
N ALA A 324 26.83 -54.85 19.79
CA ALA A 324 28.00 -53.98 19.90
C ALA A 324 29.15 -54.70 20.62
N ARG A 325 28.86 -55.42 21.71
CA ARG A 325 29.84 -56.23 22.44
C ARG A 325 30.49 -57.28 21.52
N GLU A 326 29.68 -58.04 20.80
CA GLU A 326 30.17 -59.05 19.85
C GLU A 326 31.03 -58.41 18.74
N ALA A 327 30.62 -57.25 18.22
CA ALA A 327 31.39 -56.51 17.23
C ALA A 327 32.74 -56.03 17.78
N ILE A 328 32.78 -55.49 19.01
CA ILE A 328 34.01 -55.02 19.67
C ILE A 328 34.95 -56.19 19.93
N GLU A 329 34.46 -57.28 20.50
CA GLU A 329 35.27 -58.47 20.80
C GLU A 329 35.83 -59.09 19.52
N GLY A 330 35.01 -59.23 18.48
CA GLY A 330 35.44 -59.73 17.17
C GLY A 330 36.47 -58.83 16.50
N ALA A 331 36.24 -57.51 16.49
CA ALA A 331 37.18 -56.55 15.91
C ALA A 331 38.52 -56.52 16.68
N ARG A 332 38.46 -56.55 18.02
CA ARG A 332 39.64 -56.59 18.89
C ARG A 332 40.46 -57.85 18.67
N SER A 333 39.81 -59.01 18.57
CA SER A 333 40.48 -60.28 18.28
C SER A 333 41.25 -60.19 16.96
N ASN A 334 40.59 -59.74 15.88
CA ASN A 334 41.22 -59.58 14.57
C ASN A 334 42.38 -58.57 14.59
N LEU A 335 42.19 -57.40 15.21
CA LEU A 335 43.23 -56.38 15.32
C LEU A 335 44.43 -56.85 16.16
N SER A 336 44.19 -57.68 17.18
CA SER A 336 45.27 -58.25 18.00
C SER A 336 46.14 -59.19 17.16
N THR A 337 45.54 -60.05 16.35
CA THR A 337 46.25 -60.90 15.38
C THR A 337 47.02 -60.06 14.35
N MET A 338 46.42 -58.98 13.84
CA MET A 338 47.09 -58.08 12.90
C MET A 338 48.25 -57.31 13.56
N LEU A 339 48.11 -56.93 14.83
CA LEU A 339 49.16 -56.24 15.59
C LEU A 339 50.37 -57.14 15.78
N GLU A 340 50.15 -58.41 16.15
CA GLU A 340 51.21 -59.40 16.29
C GLU A 340 51.93 -59.59 14.95
N ALA A 341 51.18 -59.81 13.86
CA ALA A 341 51.76 -59.91 12.53
C ALA A 341 52.51 -58.64 12.07
N ALA A 342 52.01 -57.45 12.44
CA ALA A 342 52.68 -56.18 12.13
C ALA A 342 53.96 -55.99 12.94
N LYS A 343 53.98 -56.39 14.22
CA LYS A 343 55.19 -56.39 15.06
C LYS A 343 56.23 -57.36 14.49
N ASP A 344 55.82 -58.57 14.13
CA ASP A 344 56.70 -59.55 13.48
C ASP A 344 57.26 -59.02 12.16
N ALA A 345 56.43 -58.35 11.34
CA ALA A 345 56.85 -57.74 10.09
C ALA A 345 57.83 -56.57 10.29
N GLU A 346 57.59 -55.72 11.30
CA GLU A 346 58.47 -54.61 11.67
C GLU A 346 59.81 -55.14 12.23
N GLU A 347 59.79 -56.13 13.11
CA GLU A 347 61.00 -56.80 13.64
C GLU A 347 61.80 -57.46 12.51
N LEU A 348 61.12 -58.15 11.59
CA LEU A 348 61.76 -58.75 10.41
C LEU A 348 62.33 -57.68 9.47
N ALA A 349 61.65 -56.53 9.32
CA ALA A 349 62.14 -55.40 8.54
C ALA A 349 63.37 -54.77 9.18
N VAL A 350 63.38 -54.57 10.50
CA VAL A 350 64.55 -54.12 11.27
C VAL A 350 65.69 -55.12 11.12
N PHE A 351 65.42 -56.43 11.26
CA PHE A 351 66.42 -57.47 11.08
C PHE A 351 66.99 -57.48 9.65
N ARG A 352 66.14 -57.34 8.63
CA ARG A 352 66.58 -57.24 7.22
C ARG A 352 67.38 -55.97 6.96
N ALA A 353 66.96 -54.83 7.50
CA ALA A 353 67.70 -53.57 7.38
C ALA A 353 69.04 -53.64 8.12
N GLN A 354 69.09 -54.27 9.29
CA GLN A 354 70.31 -54.53 10.05
C GLN A 354 71.24 -55.46 9.27
N LYS A 355 70.71 -56.55 8.69
CA LYS A 355 71.46 -57.48 7.87
C LYS A 355 72.00 -56.80 6.61
N GLN A 356 71.19 -56.01 5.90
CA GLN A 356 71.62 -55.23 4.75
C GLN A 356 72.68 -54.19 5.12
N ARG A 357 72.53 -53.49 6.26
CA ARG A 357 73.56 -52.57 6.76
C ARG A 357 74.85 -53.30 7.10
N ASN A 358 74.77 -54.48 7.69
CA ASN A 358 75.94 -55.32 7.97
C ASN A 358 76.59 -55.84 6.69
N GLU A 359 75.80 -56.23 5.68
CA GLU A 359 76.28 -56.63 4.36
C GLU A 359 76.91 -55.46 3.60
N GLN A 360 76.31 -54.28 3.63
CA GLN A 360 76.87 -53.05 3.06
C GLN A 360 78.15 -52.64 3.78
N ALA A 361 78.18 -52.67 5.12
CA ALA A 361 79.38 -52.41 5.89
C ALA A 361 80.48 -53.45 5.62
N ALA A 362 80.12 -54.72 5.42
CA ALA A 362 81.05 -55.77 5.03
C ALA A 362 81.57 -55.60 3.60
N GLN A 363 80.72 -55.17 2.66
CA GLN A 363 81.13 -54.83 1.29
C GLN A 363 82.06 -53.62 1.28
N GLU A 364 81.73 -52.54 2.01
CA GLU A 364 82.60 -51.37 2.15
C GLU A 364 83.92 -51.69 2.87
N ALA A 365 83.91 -52.61 3.83
CA ALA A 365 85.12 -53.10 4.48
C ALA A 365 85.96 -53.98 3.55
N ALA A 366 85.33 -54.82 2.71
CA ALA A 366 86.00 -55.62 1.70
C ALA A 366 86.60 -54.74 0.59
N GLU A 367 85.88 -53.73 0.12
CA GLU A 367 86.39 -52.75 -0.84
C GLU A 367 87.55 -51.93 -0.25
N ARG A 368 87.46 -51.52 1.03
CA ARG A 368 88.58 -50.86 1.72
C ARG A 368 89.80 -51.77 1.82
N ALA A 369 89.61 -53.04 2.17
CA ALA A 369 90.69 -54.02 2.22
C ALA A 369 91.29 -54.31 0.83
N GLU A 370 90.48 -54.32 -0.24
CA GLU A 370 90.98 -54.49 -1.61
C GLU A 370 91.74 -53.26 -2.11
N ARG A 371 91.28 -52.04 -1.78
CA ARG A 371 92.01 -50.80 -2.07
C ARG A 371 93.33 -50.73 -1.31
N GLU A 372 93.33 -51.09 -0.02
CA GLU A 372 94.56 -51.16 0.78
C GLU A 372 95.52 -52.26 0.25
N ALA A 373 95.01 -53.40 -0.21
CA ALA A 373 95.83 -54.45 -0.83
C ALA A 373 96.41 -54.01 -2.19
N LYS A 374 95.64 -53.30 -3.01
CA LYS A 374 96.12 -52.71 -4.29
C LYS A 374 97.17 -51.63 -4.05
N GLU A 375 96.95 -50.74 -3.08
CA GLU A 375 97.92 -49.70 -2.72
C GLU A 375 99.19 -50.31 -2.10
N ALA A 376 99.08 -51.38 -1.30
CA ALA A 376 100.24 -52.09 -0.77
C ALA A 376 101.01 -52.84 -1.88
N ALA A 377 100.33 -53.36 -2.89
CA ALA A 377 100.96 -53.96 -4.07
C ALA A 377 101.65 -52.90 -4.95
N GLU A 378 101.01 -51.74 -5.19
CA GLU A 378 101.62 -50.62 -5.92
C GLU A 378 102.82 -50.03 -5.17
N ARG A 379 102.79 -49.94 -3.83
CA ARG A 379 103.97 -49.50 -3.05
C ARG A 379 105.13 -50.47 -3.20
N LYS A 380 104.87 -51.78 -3.12
CA LYS A 380 105.91 -52.81 -3.35
C LYS A 380 106.46 -52.79 -4.77
N GLU A 381 105.62 -52.52 -5.77
CA GLU A 381 106.06 -52.41 -7.16
C GLU A 381 106.87 -51.14 -7.41
N ARG A 382 106.51 -50.03 -6.75
CA ARG A 382 107.26 -48.77 -6.81
C ARG A 382 108.62 -48.88 -6.13
N GLU A 383 108.66 -49.49 -4.94
CA GLU A 383 109.92 -49.78 -4.22
C GLU A 383 110.83 -50.72 -5.04
N ALA A 384 110.28 -51.75 -5.69
CA ALA A 384 111.06 -52.65 -6.56
C ALA A 384 111.60 -51.95 -7.82
N ARG A 385 110.86 -51.00 -8.40
CA ARG A 385 111.33 -50.17 -9.53
C ARG A 385 112.43 -49.21 -9.10
N GLU A 386 112.26 -48.54 -7.97
CA GLU A 386 113.27 -47.63 -7.41
C GLU A 386 114.56 -48.37 -7.01
N GLU A 387 114.45 -49.58 -6.47
CA GLU A 387 115.63 -50.41 -6.14
C GLU A 387 116.34 -50.93 -7.40
N ALA A 388 115.60 -51.31 -8.44
CA ALA A 388 116.18 -51.67 -9.74
C ALA A 388 116.89 -50.47 -10.42
N GLU A 389 116.31 -49.28 -10.35
CA GLU A 389 116.91 -48.06 -10.89
C GLU A 389 118.18 -47.65 -10.13
N ARG A 390 118.24 -47.81 -8.80
CA ARG A 390 119.46 -47.57 -8.02
C ARG A 390 120.58 -48.55 -8.39
N ILE A 391 120.26 -49.83 -8.55
CA ILE A 391 121.24 -50.85 -8.96
C ILE A 391 121.76 -50.56 -10.38
N GLN A 392 120.90 -50.09 -11.29
CA GLN A 392 121.29 -49.76 -12.65
C GLN A 392 122.14 -48.48 -12.72
N HIS A 393 121.78 -47.44 -11.95
CA HIS A 393 122.57 -46.21 -11.85
C HIS A 393 123.97 -46.46 -11.27
N GLU A 394 124.09 -47.29 -10.22
CA GLU A 394 125.38 -47.67 -9.65
C GLU A 394 126.25 -48.46 -10.66
N ARG A 395 125.63 -49.28 -11.51
CA ARG A 395 126.32 -50.03 -12.56
C ARG A 395 126.83 -49.13 -13.68
N ASP A 396 126.03 -48.14 -14.08
CA ASP A 396 126.39 -47.19 -15.13
C ASP A 396 127.47 -46.20 -14.65
N GLU A 397 127.43 -45.81 -13.38
CA GLU A 397 128.44 -44.94 -12.78
C GLU A 397 129.78 -45.66 -12.57
N ALA A 398 129.75 -46.95 -12.18
CA ALA A 398 130.94 -47.79 -12.15
C ALA A 398 131.54 -48.01 -13.56
N ALA A 399 130.69 -48.14 -14.59
CA ALA A 399 131.14 -48.26 -15.97
C ALA A 399 131.78 -46.97 -16.52
N ARG A 400 131.28 -45.78 -16.13
CA ARG A 400 131.89 -44.49 -16.49
C ARG A 400 133.29 -44.34 -15.89
N ILE A 401 133.44 -44.61 -14.60
CA ILE A 401 134.74 -44.51 -13.90
C ILE A 401 135.77 -45.51 -14.46
N ALA A 402 135.32 -46.70 -14.88
CA ALA A 402 136.18 -47.68 -15.53
C ALA A 402 136.69 -47.21 -16.91
N ARG A 403 135.88 -46.50 -17.70
CA ARG A 403 136.30 -45.93 -19.00
C ARG A 403 137.29 -44.79 -18.83
N GLU A 404 137.04 -43.86 -17.90
CA GLU A 404 137.97 -42.75 -17.63
C GLU A 404 139.34 -43.23 -17.16
N ARG A 405 139.40 -44.30 -16.35
CA ARG A 405 140.68 -44.92 -15.95
C ARG A 405 141.39 -45.63 -17.11
N ALA A 406 140.64 -46.26 -18.01
CA ALA A 406 141.21 -46.92 -19.18
C ALA A 406 141.80 -45.92 -20.18
N GLU A 407 141.12 -44.78 -20.40
CA GLU A 407 141.61 -43.69 -21.25
C GLU A 407 142.87 -43.03 -20.66
N ALA A 408 142.87 -42.73 -19.35
CA ALA A 408 144.06 -42.18 -18.68
C ALA A 408 145.27 -43.12 -18.74
N HIS A 409 145.06 -44.44 -18.64
CA HIS A 409 146.13 -45.43 -18.81
C HIS A 409 146.63 -45.53 -20.26
N ALA A 410 145.73 -45.38 -21.24
CA ALA A 410 146.10 -45.40 -22.65
C ALA A 410 146.93 -44.16 -23.04
N GLU A 411 146.58 -42.97 -22.56
CA GLU A 411 147.36 -41.74 -22.79
C GLU A 411 148.76 -41.81 -22.15
N LEU A 412 148.87 -42.35 -20.94
CA LEU A 412 150.16 -42.55 -20.27
C LEU A 412 151.07 -43.49 -21.06
N LEU A 413 150.53 -44.62 -21.53
CA LEU A 413 151.28 -45.60 -22.34
C LEU A 413 151.69 -45.03 -23.70
N LEU A 414 150.84 -44.21 -24.33
CA LEU A 414 151.18 -43.52 -25.58
C LEU A 414 152.32 -42.52 -25.38
N SER A 415 152.30 -41.77 -24.27
CA SER A 415 153.37 -40.82 -23.93
C SER A 415 154.73 -41.52 -23.74
N LEU A 416 154.73 -42.65 -23.02
CA LEU A 416 155.92 -43.48 -22.79
C LEU A 416 156.46 -44.08 -24.10
N LEU A 417 155.58 -44.49 -25.02
CA LEU A 417 155.99 -45.02 -26.32
C LEU A 417 156.60 -43.94 -27.22
N VAL A 418 156.06 -42.72 -27.22
CA VAL A 418 156.61 -41.57 -27.97
C VAL A 418 157.98 -41.17 -27.42
N GLU A 419 158.15 -41.15 -26.10
CA GLU A 419 159.41 -40.77 -25.44
C GLU A 419 160.51 -41.84 -25.61
N ALA A 420 160.14 -43.13 -25.68
CA ALA A 420 161.09 -44.22 -25.91
C ALA A 420 161.55 -44.34 -27.37
N ALA A 421 160.73 -43.95 -28.36
CA ALA A 421 161.01 -44.07 -29.79
C ALA A 421 162.38 -43.54 -30.29
N PRO A 422 162.92 -42.40 -29.81
CA PRO A 422 164.25 -41.93 -30.21
C PRO A 422 165.42 -42.75 -29.64
N HIS A 423 165.20 -43.55 -28.60
CA HIS A 423 166.26 -44.29 -27.91
C HIS A 423 166.41 -45.75 -28.38
N VAL A 424 165.55 -46.20 -29.29
CA VAL A 424 165.60 -47.57 -29.83
C VAL A 424 166.52 -47.61 -31.06
N THR A 425 167.70 -48.20 -30.88
CA THR A 425 168.75 -48.31 -31.91
C THR A 425 168.54 -49.46 -32.91
N ASP A 426 167.56 -50.34 -32.66
CA ASP A 426 167.13 -51.38 -33.58
C ASP A 426 166.04 -50.83 -34.52
N MET A 427 166.34 -50.73 -35.82
CA MET A 427 165.44 -50.13 -36.81
C MET A 427 164.09 -50.84 -36.93
N ASP A 428 164.05 -52.17 -36.78
CA ASP A 428 162.80 -52.92 -36.92
C ASP A 428 161.87 -52.65 -35.72
N LEU A 429 162.45 -52.55 -34.52
CA LEU A 429 161.71 -52.23 -33.30
C LEU A 429 161.23 -50.77 -33.29
N ARG A 430 162.04 -49.84 -33.80
CA ARG A 430 161.67 -48.42 -33.93
C ARG A 430 160.52 -48.21 -34.92
N HIS A 431 160.51 -48.93 -36.04
CA HIS A 431 159.40 -48.89 -36.98
C HIS A 431 158.11 -49.44 -36.37
N ARG A 432 158.19 -50.55 -35.61
CA ARG A 432 157.02 -51.11 -34.89
C ARG A 432 156.47 -50.17 -33.81
N ILE A 433 157.34 -49.43 -33.11
CA ILE A 433 156.92 -48.42 -32.14
C ILE A 433 156.21 -47.26 -32.84
N HIS A 434 156.72 -46.79 -33.99
CA HIS A 434 156.02 -45.77 -34.78
C HIS A 434 154.66 -46.25 -35.30
N VAL A 435 154.59 -47.46 -35.87
CA VAL A 435 153.30 -48.05 -36.31
C VAL A 435 152.31 -48.18 -35.15
N ALA A 436 152.78 -48.52 -33.93
CA ALA A 436 151.92 -48.60 -32.75
C ALA A 436 151.47 -47.21 -32.24
N ILE A 437 152.32 -46.18 -32.36
CA ILE A 437 151.97 -44.80 -32.03
C ILE A 437 150.95 -44.25 -33.03
N ASP A 438 151.14 -44.49 -34.33
CA ASP A 438 150.25 -44.01 -35.39
C ASP A 438 148.86 -44.66 -35.26
N ALA A 439 148.83 -46.01 -35.11
CA ALA A 439 147.58 -46.74 -34.89
C ALA A 439 146.82 -46.30 -33.62
N ALA A 440 147.52 -45.86 -32.57
CA ALA A 440 146.91 -45.39 -31.33
C ALA A 440 146.58 -43.87 -31.34
N LYS A 441 147.13 -43.10 -32.30
CA LYS A 441 146.73 -41.71 -32.60
C LYS A 441 145.59 -41.61 -33.62
N GLY A 442 145.18 -42.72 -34.22
CA GLY A 442 144.04 -42.77 -35.13
C GLY A 442 144.33 -42.25 -36.54
N GLU A 443 145.59 -42.36 -36.99
CA GLU A 443 146.00 -42.31 -38.40
C GLU A 443 146.51 -43.69 -38.83
#